data_AF-A0AAN6RIC8-F1
#
_entry.id   AF-A0AAN6RIC8-F1
#
_cell.length_a   1.000
_cell.length_b   1.000
_cell.length_c   1.000
_cell.angle_alpha   90.00
_cell.angle_beta   90.00
_cell.angle_gamma   90.00
#
_symmetry.space_group_name_H-M   'P 1'
#
loop_
_entity.id
_entity.type
_entity.pdbx_description
1 polymer ?
#
loop_
_entity_poly.entity_id
_entity_poly.type
_entity_poly.pdbx_seq_one_letter_code
_entity_poly.pdbx_strand_id
1 'polypeptide(L)'
;MESGIEDIAGLVRNLNIAVDAPQGRGQEPFRSTDSDAVSLRDILHMSIQSINAITSHIQSFTSLVEDGNSFGDLPLTEVCSLLKGTEKLTEITLNLQSIIKPLNKIIEDCVMKHIKSLGSQSAPVVFEILSHFDQKIKQIIRNVVLDNTSDDDVLWKVAEECYRQITNRSGNLDADDYFVPLEEALLGWPYDHDYEREAYYEHEDLLDLDEEYAASFQKQIERKIKHNVDKRQSWPDFWIRVLNNAPGGPTLFYPPLSSNVHFLDLNTVPTYLFRTFDKASRGRNEESVTASAASIVKSQVDSRTDILTLDMEKATNLLFKHLKGIVFSEEKPGNLVSWTSSLLFAIQYAFWRRRVGRRSSSDIYICAVDTRKFPKGQFVQDTALLNAYHDTAKQMGDPIENLFDFRLGYEDYYNGEYLSQGAMNHADRSCVFSLGKLIQAGLFELYPEFEEPGGDKEWANRVKDLRQKWSVERATTDREIQVALQVERICFNRFAPCDIASLLLSFKNRSFTRRDPTGE
;
A
#
# COMPACT_ATOMS: atom_id res chain seq x y z
N MET A 1 -32.40 18.67 -3.59
CA MET A 1 -32.98 17.33 -3.41
C MET A 1 -33.28 16.70 -4.76
N GLU A 2 -33.93 17.43 -5.69
CA GLU A 2 -34.11 17.01 -7.09
C GLU A 2 -32.80 16.64 -7.80
N SER A 3 -31.73 17.44 -7.66
CA SER A 3 -30.43 17.14 -8.31
C SER A 3 -29.84 15.79 -7.91
N GLY A 4 -29.93 15.42 -6.62
CA GLY A 4 -29.39 14.16 -6.12
C GLY A 4 -30.20 12.93 -6.57
N ILE A 5 -31.48 13.10 -6.90
CA ILE A 5 -32.36 12.01 -7.35
C ILE A 5 -32.20 11.80 -8.87
N GLU A 6 -32.03 12.88 -9.64
CA GLU A 6 -31.68 12.79 -11.06
C GLU A 6 -30.29 12.16 -11.26
N ASP A 7 -29.31 12.47 -10.41
CA ASP A 7 -27.98 11.86 -10.43
C ASP A 7 -28.03 10.34 -10.15
N ILE A 8 -28.83 9.92 -9.16
CA ILE A 8 -29.04 8.48 -8.84
C ILE A 8 -29.78 7.78 -9.98
N ALA A 9 -30.84 8.40 -10.53
CA ALA A 9 -31.57 7.85 -11.67
C ALA A 9 -30.69 7.73 -12.93
N GLY A 10 -29.75 8.68 -13.12
CA GLY A 10 -28.74 8.64 -14.18
C GLY A 10 -27.76 7.49 -14.02
N LEU A 11 -27.21 7.29 -12.81
CA LEU A 11 -26.30 6.18 -12.48
C LEU A 11 -26.93 4.81 -12.74
N VAL A 12 -28.20 4.64 -12.34
CA VAL A 12 -28.91 3.36 -12.50
C VAL A 12 -29.29 3.09 -13.97
N ARG A 13 -29.62 4.11 -14.76
CA ARG A 13 -29.89 3.95 -16.22
C ARG A 13 -28.62 3.58 -17.01
N ASN A 14 -27.46 4.05 -16.57
CA ASN A 14 -26.17 3.74 -17.20
C ASN A 14 -25.65 2.32 -16.88
N LEU A 15 -26.20 1.66 -15.85
CA LEU A 15 -25.89 0.27 -15.49
C LEU A 15 -26.57 -0.79 -16.38
N ASN A 16 -27.26 -0.39 -17.46
CA ASN A 16 -27.76 -1.33 -18.46
C ASN A 16 -26.58 -2.03 -19.15
N ILE A 17 -26.27 -3.23 -18.64
CA ILE A 17 -25.19 -4.11 -19.08
C ILE A 17 -25.29 -4.32 -20.60
N ALA A 18 -24.39 -3.69 -21.34
CA ALA A 18 -24.10 -4.05 -22.72
C ALA A 18 -23.49 -5.46 -22.72
N VAL A 19 -24.25 -6.44 -23.21
CA VAL A 19 -23.69 -7.74 -23.60
C VAL A 19 -23.05 -7.54 -24.98
N ASP A 20 -21.86 -6.95 -25.01
CA ASP A 20 -21.03 -6.98 -26.21
C ASP A 20 -20.29 -8.31 -26.26
N ALA A 21 -20.73 -9.17 -27.17
CA ALA A 21 -20.04 -10.41 -27.50
C ALA A 21 -18.71 -10.10 -28.21
N PRO A 22 -17.56 -10.58 -27.73
CA PRO A 22 -16.33 -10.55 -28.52
C PRO A 22 -16.35 -11.70 -29.53
N GLN A 23 -16.36 -11.37 -30.83
CA GLN A 23 -16.03 -12.32 -31.88
C GLN A 23 -14.51 -12.53 -31.95
N GLY A 24 -14.07 -13.76 -31.67
CA GLY A 24 -12.73 -14.31 -31.99
C GLY A 24 -11.64 -14.01 -30.95
N ARG A 25 -10.75 -14.92 -30.54
CA ARG A 25 -10.43 -16.30 -30.91
C ARG A 25 -9.95 -17.03 -29.65
N GLY A 26 -10.41 -18.26 -29.46
CA GLY A 26 -9.68 -19.37 -28.83
C GLY A 26 -9.16 -19.18 -27.40
N GLN A 27 -10.06 -19.19 -26.41
CA GLN A 27 -9.84 -19.73 -25.07
C GLN A 27 -11.19 -20.20 -24.51
N GLU A 28 -11.19 -21.29 -23.74
CA GLU A 28 -12.40 -22.00 -23.30
C GLU A 28 -13.40 -21.10 -22.55
N PRO A 29 -14.73 -21.35 -22.67
CA PRO A 29 -15.73 -20.50 -22.05
C PRO A 29 -15.78 -20.72 -20.54
N PHE A 30 -15.41 -19.70 -19.78
CA PHE A 30 -15.71 -19.58 -18.36
C PHE A 30 -17.23 -19.66 -18.13
N ARG A 31 -17.69 -20.73 -17.46
CA ARG A 31 -19.07 -20.83 -16.95
C ARG A 31 -19.27 -19.83 -15.81
N SER A 32 -19.86 -18.69 -16.15
CA SER A 32 -20.61 -17.85 -15.19
C SER A 32 -21.85 -18.62 -14.73
N THR A 33 -22.12 -18.66 -13.42
CA THR A 33 -23.36 -19.18 -12.86
C THR A 33 -24.52 -18.25 -13.23
N ASP A 34 -25.41 -18.72 -14.11
CA ASP A 34 -26.59 -17.99 -14.62
C ASP A 34 -27.50 -17.41 -13.52
N SER A 35 -27.44 -17.92 -12.28
CA SER A 35 -28.29 -17.47 -11.17
C SER A 35 -27.95 -16.07 -10.65
N ASP A 36 -26.67 -15.69 -10.65
CA ASP A 36 -26.21 -14.46 -9.99
C ASP A 36 -26.49 -13.23 -10.86
N ALA A 37 -26.42 -13.41 -12.19
CA ALA A 37 -26.76 -12.38 -13.17
C ALA A 37 -28.27 -12.09 -13.22
N VAL A 38 -29.11 -13.12 -13.02
CA VAL A 38 -30.57 -12.95 -12.91
C VAL A 38 -30.92 -12.20 -11.62
N SER A 39 -30.32 -12.57 -10.49
CA SER A 39 -30.52 -11.90 -9.20
C SER A 39 -30.14 -10.41 -9.22
N LEU A 40 -29.02 -10.05 -9.86
CA LEU A 40 -28.61 -8.65 -10.00
C LEU A 40 -29.59 -7.83 -10.87
N ARG A 41 -30.08 -8.41 -11.97
CA ARG A 41 -31.06 -7.75 -12.84
C ARG A 41 -32.37 -7.49 -12.11
N ASP A 42 -32.84 -8.43 -11.31
CA ASP A 42 -34.05 -8.28 -10.51
C ASP A 42 -33.87 -7.15 -9.47
N ILE A 43 -32.72 -7.10 -8.80
CA ILE A 43 -32.38 -6.03 -7.84
C ILE A 43 -32.30 -4.65 -8.51
N LEU A 44 -31.66 -4.56 -9.68
CA LEU A 44 -31.59 -3.32 -10.45
C LEU A 44 -32.99 -2.87 -10.90
N HIS A 45 -33.83 -3.80 -11.35
CA HIS A 45 -35.19 -3.51 -11.75
C HIS A 45 -36.03 -2.99 -10.57
N MET A 46 -35.95 -3.63 -9.40
CA MET A 46 -36.61 -3.14 -8.18
C MET A 46 -36.10 -1.77 -7.73
N SER A 47 -34.80 -1.50 -7.89
CA SER A 47 -34.20 -0.20 -7.58
C SER A 47 -34.73 0.89 -8.51
N ILE A 48 -34.77 0.63 -9.82
CA ILE A 48 -35.34 1.55 -10.83
C ILE A 48 -36.80 1.85 -10.52
N GLN A 49 -37.59 0.81 -10.21
CA GLN A 49 -39.01 0.97 -9.86
C GLN A 49 -39.19 1.83 -8.61
N SER A 50 -38.37 1.61 -7.59
CA SER A 50 -38.41 2.37 -6.32
C SER A 50 -38.01 3.83 -6.54
N ILE A 51 -36.96 4.11 -7.32
CA ILE A 51 -36.52 5.48 -7.66
C ILE A 51 -37.60 6.21 -8.46
N ASN A 52 -38.19 5.56 -9.47
CA ASN A 52 -39.26 6.16 -10.26
C ASN A 52 -40.50 6.48 -9.41
N ALA A 53 -40.82 5.64 -8.41
CA ALA A 53 -41.88 5.90 -7.45
C ALA A 53 -41.57 7.12 -6.57
N ILE A 54 -40.33 7.28 -6.10
CA ILE A 54 -39.87 8.46 -5.35
C ILE A 54 -40.01 9.73 -6.19
N THR A 55 -39.48 9.72 -7.43
CA THR A 55 -39.52 10.89 -8.31
C THR A 55 -40.95 11.33 -8.61
N SER A 56 -41.84 10.38 -8.93
CA SER A 56 -43.26 10.64 -9.17
C SER A 56 -43.96 11.24 -7.94
N HIS A 57 -43.63 10.75 -6.74
CA HIS A 57 -44.22 11.24 -5.50
C HIS A 57 -43.68 12.59 -5.05
N ILE A 58 -42.39 12.88 -5.26
CA ILE A 58 -41.81 14.19 -4.98
C ILE A 58 -42.39 15.24 -5.93
N GLN A 59 -42.57 14.93 -7.21
CA GLN A 59 -43.24 15.83 -8.16
C GLN A 59 -44.67 16.15 -7.73
N SER A 60 -45.41 15.15 -7.25
CA SER A 60 -46.74 15.36 -6.68
C SER A 60 -46.70 16.23 -5.41
N PHE A 61 -45.71 16.04 -4.54
CA PHE A 61 -45.51 16.84 -3.33
C PHE A 61 -45.15 18.30 -3.62
N THR A 62 -44.25 18.56 -4.57
CA THR A 62 -43.84 19.91 -4.97
C THR A 62 -45.02 20.69 -5.54
N SER A 63 -45.88 20.06 -6.35
CA SER A 63 -47.10 20.69 -6.88
C SER A 63 -48.09 21.11 -5.78
N LEU A 64 -48.17 20.35 -4.68
CA LEU A 64 -49.03 20.65 -3.52
C LEU A 64 -48.48 21.79 -2.64
N VAL A 65 -47.15 21.97 -2.60
CA VAL A 65 -46.50 23.03 -1.80
C VAL A 65 -46.47 24.36 -2.56
N GLU A 66 -46.31 24.35 -3.88
CA GLU A 66 -46.32 25.56 -4.70
C GLU A 66 -47.70 26.23 -4.76
N ASP A 67 -48.79 25.45 -4.66
CA ASP A 67 -50.17 25.95 -4.55
C ASP A 67 -50.48 26.53 -3.14
N GLY A 68 -49.64 26.30 -2.14
CA GLY A 68 -49.89 26.54 -0.72
C GLY A 68 -49.12 27.70 -0.08
N ASN A 69 -48.90 28.83 -0.76
CA ASN A 69 -48.20 30.02 -0.21
C ASN A 69 -48.95 30.79 0.93
N SER A 70 -49.83 30.12 1.66
CA SER A 70 -50.52 30.64 2.85
C SER A 70 -50.71 29.52 3.87
N PHE A 71 -49.69 29.28 4.69
CA PHE A 71 -49.67 28.27 5.76
C PHE A 71 -50.66 28.53 6.93
N GLY A 72 -51.56 29.52 6.81
CA GLY A 72 -52.47 29.96 7.87
C GLY A 72 -53.73 29.11 8.07
N ASP A 73 -54.24 28.43 7.04
CA ASP A 73 -55.51 27.67 7.09
C ASP A 73 -55.46 26.46 6.13
N LEU A 74 -54.52 25.53 6.35
CA LEU A 74 -54.46 24.28 5.59
C LEU A 74 -55.67 23.39 5.93
N PRO A 75 -56.55 23.05 4.96
CA PRO A 75 -57.67 22.14 5.18
C PRO A 75 -57.17 20.79 5.72
N LEU A 76 -57.90 20.20 6.68
CA LEU A 76 -57.57 18.89 7.26
C LEU A 76 -57.33 17.80 6.19
N THR A 77 -58.00 17.92 5.04
CA THR A 77 -57.86 17.02 3.88
C THR A 77 -56.49 17.10 3.21
N GLU A 78 -55.87 18.28 3.16
CA GLU A 78 -54.51 18.46 2.61
C GLU A 78 -53.47 17.93 3.60
N VAL A 79 -53.65 18.17 4.90
CA VAL A 79 -52.81 17.59 5.96
C VAL A 79 -52.86 16.06 5.96
N CYS A 80 -54.05 15.45 5.81
CA CYS A 80 -54.20 14.00 5.68
C CYS A 80 -53.55 13.44 4.40
N SER A 81 -53.61 14.18 3.29
CA SER A 81 -52.95 13.79 2.04
C SER A 81 -51.43 13.85 2.18
N LEU A 82 -50.91 14.85 2.90
CA LEU A 82 -49.49 14.98 3.23
C LEU A 82 -49.02 13.80 4.09
N LEU A 83 -49.77 13.46 5.14
CA LEU A 83 -49.48 12.32 6.02
C LEU A 83 -49.40 11.01 5.22
N LYS A 84 -50.38 10.77 4.34
CA LYS A 84 -50.40 9.58 3.47
C LYS A 84 -49.23 9.55 2.48
N GLY A 85 -48.76 10.71 2.01
CA GLY A 85 -47.54 10.84 1.21
C GLY A 85 -46.29 10.46 2.01
N THR A 86 -46.19 10.91 3.26
CA THR A 86 -45.05 10.59 4.15
C THR A 86 -45.01 9.10 4.55
N GLU A 87 -46.16 8.45 4.75
CA GLU A 87 -46.26 7.01 5.00
C GLU A 87 -45.72 6.21 3.80
N LYS A 88 -46.07 6.60 2.57
CA LYS A 88 -45.58 5.96 1.34
C LYS A 88 -44.08 6.18 1.12
N LEU A 89 -43.56 7.38 1.39
CA LEU A 89 -42.11 7.63 1.34
C LEU A 89 -41.37 6.76 2.36
N THR A 90 -41.97 6.54 3.53
CA THR A 90 -41.42 5.63 4.56
C THR A 90 -41.40 4.19 4.03
N GLU A 91 -42.46 3.73 3.38
CA GLU A 91 -42.54 2.41 2.74
C GLU A 91 -41.47 2.23 1.65
N ILE A 92 -41.28 3.23 0.78
CA ILE A 92 -40.24 3.16 -0.26
C ILE A 92 -38.84 3.17 0.36
N THR A 93 -38.62 3.93 1.43
CA THR A 93 -37.35 3.95 2.17
C THR A 93 -37.05 2.57 2.76
N LEU A 94 -38.06 1.89 3.33
CA LEU A 94 -37.94 0.52 3.82
C LEU A 94 -37.62 -0.46 2.69
N ASN A 95 -38.24 -0.30 1.51
CA ASN A 95 -37.94 -1.14 0.35
C ASN A 95 -36.51 -0.93 -0.15
N LEU A 96 -36.02 0.31 -0.25
CA LEU A 96 -34.63 0.58 -0.60
C LEU A 96 -33.65 0.00 0.43
N GLN A 97 -33.95 0.12 1.72
CA GLN A 97 -33.16 -0.51 2.78
C GLN A 97 -33.15 -2.05 2.65
N SER A 98 -34.25 -2.64 2.20
CA SER A 98 -34.33 -4.09 1.95
C SER A 98 -33.45 -4.53 0.77
N ILE A 99 -33.19 -3.65 -0.21
CA ILE A 99 -32.37 -3.91 -1.40
C ILE A 99 -30.86 -3.79 -1.10
N ILE A 100 -30.46 -2.91 -0.19
CA ILE A 100 -29.05 -2.69 0.17
C ILE A 100 -28.38 -3.99 0.63
N LYS A 101 -29.08 -4.80 1.44
CA LYS A 101 -28.53 -6.07 1.97
C LYS A 101 -28.17 -7.08 0.85
N PRO A 102 -29.08 -7.42 -0.07
CA PRO A 102 -28.76 -8.23 -1.25
C PRO A 102 -27.63 -7.65 -2.11
N LEU A 103 -27.63 -6.34 -2.35
CA LEU A 103 -26.60 -5.69 -3.17
C LEU A 103 -25.20 -5.84 -2.55
N ASN A 104 -25.08 -5.57 -1.25
CA ASN A 104 -23.83 -5.75 -0.51
C ASN A 104 -23.33 -7.19 -0.58
N LYS A 105 -24.24 -8.17 -0.45
CA LYS A 105 -23.90 -9.58 -0.60
C LYS A 105 -23.35 -9.90 -2.00
N ILE A 106 -23.95 -9.37 -3.05
CA ILE A 106 -23.45 -9.57 -4.42
C ILE A 106 -22.06 -8.95 -4.60
N ILE A 107 -21.83 -7.75 -4.07
CA ILE A 107 -20.52 -7.09 -4.12
C ILE A 107 -19.47 -7.93 -3.39
N GLU A 108 -19.78 -8.38 -2.17
CA GLU A 108 -18.93 -9.27 -1.39
C GLU A 108 -18.55 -10.54 -2.16
N ASP A 109 -19.53 -11.23 -2.73
CA ASP A 109 -19.31 -12.48 -3.46
C ASP A 109 -18.52 -12.23 -4.76
N CYS A 110 -18.75 -11.12 -5.45
CA CYS A 110 -18.01 -10.72 -6.65
C CYS A 110 -16.54 -10.40 -6.34
N VAL A 111 -16.28 -9.57 -5.33
CA VAL A 111 -14.93 -9.21 -4.90
C VAL A 111 -14.18 -10.45 -4.41
N MET A 112 -14.83 -11.31 -3.62
CA MET A 112 -14.22 -12.55 -3.14
C MET A 112 -13.86 -13.50 -4.30
N LYS A 113 -14.72 -13.59 -5.32
CA LYS A 113 -14.44 -14.38 -6.54
C LYS A 113 -13.21 -13.85 -7.29
N HIS A 114 -13.09 -12.54 -7.44
CA HIS A 114 -11.92 -11.92 -8.09
C HIS A 114 -10.64 -12.12 -7.27
N ILE A 115 -10.67 -11.92 -5.95
CA ILE A 115 -9.53 -12.17 -5.06
C ILE A 115 -9.04 -13.62 -5.18
N LYS A 116 -9.94 -14.60 -5.17
CA LYS A 116 -9.58 -16.02 -5.37
C LYS A 116 -8.93 -16.26 -6.74
N SER A 117 -9.43 -15.60 -7.79
CA SER A 117 -8.86 -15.71 -9.13
C SER A 117 -7.45 -15.10 -9.22
N LEU A 118 -7.22 -13.96 -8.57
CA LEU A 118 -5.92 -13.28 -8.57
C LEU A 118 -4.83 -14.06 -7.83
N GLY A 119 -5.22 -14.87 -6.85
CA GLY A 119 -4.34 -15.77 -6.11
C GLY A 119 -4.43 -17.24 -6.51
N SER A 120 -4.93 -17.58 -7.71
CA SER A 120 -5.27 -18.96 -8.11
C SER A 120 -4.10 -19.96 -8.14
N GLN A 121 -2.85 -19.48 -8.13
CA GLN A 121 -1.64 -20.31 -8.07
C GLN A 121 -1.22 -20.68 -6.62
N SER A 122 -2.02 -20.32 -5.61
CA SER A 122 -1.70 -20.59 -4.21
C SER A 122 -1.98 -22.03 -3.80
N ALA A 123 -1.33 -22.46 -2.72
CA ALA A 123 -1.48 -23.81 -2.17
C ALA A 123 -2.94 -24.10 -1.76
N PRO A 124 -3.42 -25.35 -1.87
CA PRO A 124 -4.80 -25.72 -1.51
C PRO A 124 -5.23 -25.28 -0.10
N VAL A 125 -4.31 -25.34 0.87
CA VAL A 125 -4.53 -24.90 2.26
C VAL A 125 -5.01 -23.45 2.36
N VAL A 126 -4.60 -22.59 1.42
CA VAL A 126 -5.02 -21.18 1.41
C VAL A 126 -6.53 -21.06 1.20
N PHE A 127 -7.15 -21.93 0.42
CA PHE A 127 -8.59 -21.91 0.20
C PHE A 127 -9.38 -22.38 1.43
N GLU A 128 -8.77 -23.24 2.26
CA GLU A 128 -9.32 -23.61 3.57
C GLU A 128 -9.25 -22.41 4.53
N ILE A 129 -8.10 -21.73 4.59
CA ILE A 129 -7.91 -20.51 5.40
C ILE A 129 -8.87 -19.40 4.96
N LEU A 130 -9.03 -19.19 3.65
CA LEU A 130 -10.01 -18.23 3.09
C LEU A 130 -11.43 -18.55 3.54
N SER A 131 -11.79 -19.84 3.59
CA SER A 131 -13.12 -20.26 4.02
C SER A 131 -13.32 -20.03 5.53
N HIS A 132 -12.29 -20.27 6.33
CA HIS A 132 -12.29 -19.97 7.76
C HIS A 132 -12.51 -18.46 8.04
N PHE A 133 -11.90 -17.58 7.23
CA PHE A 133 -12.00 -16.13 7.40
C PHE A 133 -13.07 -15.43 6.53
N ASP A 134 -13.95 -16.17 5.84
CA ASP A 134 -14.90 -15.62 4.86
C ASP A 134 -15.69 -14.41 5.40
N GLN A 135 -16.26 -14.52 6.62
CA GLN A 135 -17.04 -13.44 7.22
C GLN A 135 -16.19 -12.22 7.61
N LYS A 136 -14.96 -12.45 8.11
CA LYS A 136 -14.04 -11.36 8.47
C LYS A 136 -13.59 -10.61 7.21
N ILE A 137 -13.31 -11.32 6.13
CA ILE A 137 -12.95 -10.74 4.82
C ILE A 137 -14.14 -9.97 4.23
N LYS A 138 -15.36 -10.52 4.28
CA LYS A 138 -16.57 -9.82 3.84
C LYS A 138 -16.81 -8.53 4.60
N GLN A 139 -16.51 -8.49 5.90
CA GLN A 139 -16.58 -7.26 6.67
C GLN A 139 -15.56 -6.22 6.20
N ILE A 140 -14.33 -6.64 5.86
CA ILE A 140 -13.32 -5.76 5.26
C ILE A 140 -13.82 -5.21 3.92
N ILE A 141 -14.38 -6.06 3.06
CA ILE A 141 -14.95 -5.64 1.77
C ILE A 141 -16.01 -4.56 1.97
N ARG A 142 -16.95 -4.75 2.90
CA ARG A 142 -17.97 -3.73 3.21
C ARG A 142 -17.35 -2.40 3.61
N ASN A 143 -16.40 -2.43 4.54
CA ASN A 143 -15.75 -1.21 5.03
C ASN A 143 -15.04 -0.47 3.88
N VAL A 144 -14.27 -1.19 3.06
CA VAL A 144 -13.54 -0.61 1.93
C VAL A 144 -14.48 -0.06 0.85
N VAL A 145 -15.56 -0.76 0.54
CA VAL A 145 -16.54 -0.32 -0.48
C VAL A 145 -17.30 0.93 0.00
N LEU A 146 -17.60 1.04 1.30
CA LEU A 146 -18.25 2.23 1.86
C LEU A 146 -17.35 3.47 1.81
N ASP A 147 -16.03 3.28 1.88
CA ASP A 147 -15.05 4.37 1.91
C ASP A 147 -14.56 4.82 0.52
N ASN A 148 -14.85 4.07 -0.57
CA ASN A 148 -14.26 4.31 -1.89
C ASN A 148 -15.29 4.54 -3.01
N THR A 149 -15.00 5.51 -3.89
CA THR A 149 -15.88 5.92 -5.00
C THR A 149 -15.48 5.37 -6.38
N SER A 150 -14.36 4.65 -6.51
CA SER A 150 -13.86 4.13 -7.80
C SER A 150 -13.74 2.61 -7.80
N ASP A 151 -14.34 1.95 -8.80
CA ASP A 151 -14.42 0.49 -8.97
C ASP A 151 -13.02 -0.15 -9.12
N ASP A 152 -12.12 0.51 -9.86
CA ASP A 152 -10.76 0.01 -10.16
C ASP A 152 -9.86 -0.14 -8.91
N ASP A 153 -10.20 0.53 -7.81
CA ASP A 153 -9.38 0.57 -6.60
C ASP A 153 -9.79 -0.47 -5.55
N VAL A 154 -11.02 -0.99 -5.63
CA VAL A 154 -11.61 -1.80 -4.56
C VAL A 154 -10.79 -3.06 -4.31
N LEU A 155 -10.38 -3.76 -5.37
CA LEU A 155 -9.69 -5.04 -5.27
C LEU A 155 -8.36 -4.92 -4.52
N TRP A 156 -7.51 -3.97 -4.91
CA TRP A 156 -6.19 -3.84 -4.30
C TRP A 156 -6.28 -3.23 -2.89
N LYS A 157 -7.24 -2.33 -2.62
CA LYS A 157 -7.47 -1.79 -1.26
C LYS A 157 -7.96 -2.85 -0.29
N VAL A 158 -8.88 -3.73 -0.73
CA VAL A 158 -9.29 -4.90 0.07
C VAL A 158 -8.09 -5.81 0.32
N ALA A 159 -7.29 -6.12 -0.71
CA ALA A 159 -6.12 -6.98 -0.56
C ALA A 159 -5.07 -6.37 0.38
N GLU A 160 -4.85 -5.06 0.32
CA GLU A 160 -3.91 -4.33 1.18
C GLU A 160 -4.37 -4.34 2.64
N GLU A 161 -5.67 -4.10 2.87
CA GLU A 161 -6.25 -4.16 4.22
C GLU A 161 -6.20 -5.57 4.79
N CYS A 162 -6.52 -6.60 4.00
CA CYS A 162 -6.35 -8.00 4.42
C CYS A 162 -4.89 -8.30 4.76
N TYR A 163 -3.94 -7.89 3.92
CA TYR A 163 -2.51 -8.06 4.18
C TYR A 163 -2.07 -7.37 5.48
N ARG A 164 -2.57 -6.16 5.75
CA ARG A 164 -2.32 -5.42 6.98
C ARG A 164 -2.86 -6.15 8.21
N GLN A 165 -4.05 -6.73 8.12
CA GLN A 165 -4.69 -7.52 9.19
C GLN A 165 -3.99 -8.86 9.46
N ILE A 166 -3.12 -9.32 8.55
CA ILE A 166 -2.33 -10.55 8.75
C ILE A 166 -0.97 -10.22 9.37
N THR A 167 -0.37 -9.12 8.95
CA THR A 167 0.99 -8.74 9.35
C THR A 167 1.05 -7.95 10.65
N ASN A 168 -0.07 -7.41 11.11
CA ASN A 168 -0.17 -6.67 12.36
C ASN A 168 -0.51 -7.61 13.53
N ARG A 169 0.17 -7.46 14.67
CA ARG A 169 -0.04 -8.27 15.89
C ARG A 169 -1.45 -8.21 16.48
N SER A 170 -2.23 -7.20 16.10
CA SER A 170 -3.62 -6.97 16.54
C SER A 170 -4.62 -7.20 15.42
N GLY A 171 -4.18 -7.80 14.31
CA GLY A 171 -5.01 -8.01 13.15
C GLY A 171 -5.93 -9.22 13.31
N ASN A 172 -7.08 -9.17 12.63
CA ASN A 172 -8.13 -10.17 12.77
C ASN A 172 -7.98 -11.38 11.84
N LEU A 173 -6.92 -11.43 11.02
CA LEU A 173 -6.69 -12.46 10.01
C LEU A 173 -5.39 -13.26 10.28
N ASP A 174 -4.96 -13.32 11.54
CA ASP A 174 -3.78 -14.07 11.95
C ASP A 174 -3.90 -15.55 11.53
N ALA A 175 -2.88 -16.10 10.89
CA ALA A 175 -2.87 -17.50 10.46
C ALA A 175 -3.02 -18.45 11.65
N ASP A 176 -2.51 -18.07 12.82
CA ASP A 176 -2.54 -18.92 14.01
C ASP A 176 -3.98 -19.15 14.54
N ASP A 177 -4.94 -18.25 14.27
CA ASP A 177 -6.37 -18.48 14.55
C ASP A 177 -6.92 -19.72 13.81
N TYR A 178 -6.31 -20.10 12.67
CA TYR A 178 -6.65 -21.30 11.92
C TYR A 178 -5.79 -22.50 12.33
N PHE A 179 -4.47 -22.32 12.42
CA PHE A 179 -3.54 -23.44 12.62
C PHE A 179 -3.48 -23.94 14.06
N VAL A 180 -3.53 -23.06 15.06
CA VAL A 180 -3.38 -23.46 16.48
C VAL A 180 -4.50 -24.40 16.92
N PRO A 181 -5.81 -24.11 16.68
CA PRO A 181 -6.87 -25.05 17.06
C PRO A 181 -6.77 -26.39 16.34
N LEU A 182 -6.30 -26.40 15.08
CA LEU A 182 -6.11 -27.64 14.31
C LEU A 182 -4.95 -28.47 14.89
N GLU A 183 -3.85 -27.83 15.26
CA GLU A 183 -2.69 -28.47 15.89
C GLU A 183 -3.03 -28.98 17.30
N GLU A 184 -3.76 -28.21 18.11
CA GLU A 184 -4.27 -28.64 19.42
C GLU A 184 -5.21 -29.83 19.31
N ALA A 185 -6.12 -29.83 18.31
CA ALA A 185 -7.02 -30.96 18.08
C ALA A 185 -6.26 -32.25 17.69
N LEU A 186 -5.12 -32.14 16.99
CA LEU A 186 -4.26 -33.28 16.68
C LEU A 186 -3.50 -33.81 17.90
N LEU A 187 -3.25 -32.97 18.90
CA LEU A 187 -2.71 -33.40 20.20
C LEU A 187 -3.79 -34.07 21.07
N GLY A 188 -5.06 -33.84 20.75
CA GLY A 188 -6.21 -34.25 21.55
C GLY A 188 -6.61 -35.73 21.50
N TRP A 189 -6.08 -36.60 20.64
CA TRP A 189 -6.45 -38.03 20.62
C TRP A 189 -5.36 -38.99 20.09
N PRO A 190 -5.02 -40.10 20.82
CA PRO A 190 -5.31 -40.40 22.22
C PRO A 190 -4.09 -40.09 23.10
N TYR A 191 -4.16 -39.04 23.90
CA TYR A 191 -3.52 -39.05 25.22
C TYR A 191 -4.50 -39.76 26.16
N ASP A 192 -4.57 -41.07 26.02
CA ASP A 192 -5.24 -41.91 27.00
C ASP A 192 -4.23 -42.10 28.14
N HIS A 193 -4.59 -41.61 29.33
CA HIS A 193 -3.73 -41.65 30.51
C HIS A 193 -3.44 -43.09 30.97
N ASP A 194 -4.15 -44.07 30.38
CA ASP A 194 -3.97 -45.52 30.54
C ASP A 194 -3.46 -46.22 29.26
N TYR A 195 -3.13 -45.50 28.17
CA TYR A 195 -2.57 -46.08 26.94
C TYR A 195 -1.04 -46.11 26.99
N GLU A 196 -0.54 -46.88 27.95
CA GLU A 196 0.81 -47.42 27.94
C GLU A 196 0.90 -48.47 26.82
N ARG A 197 1.14 -48.04 25.57
CA ARG A 197 1.71 -48.96 24.59
C ARG A 197 3.22 -48.99 24.82
N GLU A 198 3.78 -50.18 24.99
CA GLU A 198 5.23 -50.44 25.08
C GLU A 198 6.04 -49.69 23.99
N ALA A 199 5.44 -49.42 22.82
CA ALA A 199 6.01 -48.60 21.75
C ALA A 199 6.37 -47.15 22.12
N TYR A 200 5.75 -46.54 23.14
CA TYR A 200 6.10 -45.19 23.60
C TYR A 200 7.37 -45.20 24.46
N TYR A 201 7.48 -46.16 25.38
CA TYR A 201 8.69 -46.34 26.18
C TYR A 201 9.86 -46.87 25.35
N GLU A 202 9.59 -47.76 24.37
CA GLU A 202 10.58 -48.16 23.36
C GLU A 202 11.07 -46.97 22.53
N HIS A 203 10.23 -45.96 22.26
CA HIS A 203 10.63 -44.76 21.53
C HIS A 203 11.57 -43.86 22.34
N GLU A 204 11.26 -43.59 23.61
CA GLU A 204 12.15 -42.80 24.48
C GLU A 204 13.49 -43.52 24.74
N ASP A 205 13.46 -44.84 24.97
CA ASP A 205 14.66 -45.64 25.12
C ASP A 205 15.51 -45.67 23.83
N LEU A 206 14.90 -45.75 22.65
CA LEU A 206 15.60 -45.74 21.36
C LEU A 206 16.20 -44.37 21.00
N LEU A 207 15.61 -43.27 21.47
CA LEU A 207 16.18 -41.93 21.29
C LEU A 207 17.51 -41.76 22.06
N ASP A 208 17.66 -42.43 23.21
CA ASP A 208 18.86 -42.37 24.05
C ASP A 208 19.90 -43.44 23.69
N LEU A 209 19.47 -44.58 23.12
CA LEU A 209 20.34 -45.73 22.82
C LEU A 209 20.84 -45.79 21.37
N ASP A 210 20.11 -45.21 20.41
CA ASP A 210 20.41 -45.30 18.98
C ASP A 210 20.54 -43.90 18.34
N GLU A 211 21.79 -43.48 18.13
CA GLU A 211 22.11 -42.18 17.51
C GLU A 211 21.54 -42.05 16.09
N GLU A 212 21.43 -43.13 15.31
CA GLU A 212 20.90 -43.11 13.95
C GLU A 212 19.37 -42.94 13.97
N TYR A 213 18.70 -43.62 14.89
CA TYR A 213 17.28 -43.44 15.14
C TYR A 213 16.97 -42.01 15.61
N ALA A 214 17.70 -41.50 16.60
CA ALA A 214 17.55 -40.14 17.12
C ALA A 214 17.76 -39.08 16.02
N ALA A 215 18.79 -39.23 15.18
CA ALA A 215 19.02 -38.35 14.04
C ALA A 215 17.90 -38.41 13.00
N SER A 216 17.35 -39.61 12.73
CA SER A 216 16.23 -39.79 11.80
C SER A 216 14.93 -39.13 12.30
N PHE A 217 14.66 -39.24 13.61
CA PHE A 217 13.50 -38.66 14.27
C PHE A 217 13.60 -37.13 14.33
N GLN A 218 14.76 -36.59 14.70
CA GLN A 218 15.04 -35.16 14.67
C GLN A 218 14.81 -34.59 13.26
N LYS A 219 15.31 -35.26 12.22
CA LYS A 219 15.09 -34.87 10.83
C LYS A 219 13.61 -34.90 10.43
N GLN A 220 12.82 -35.80 10.98
CA GLN A 220 11.38 -35.86 10.76
C GLN A 220 10.65 -34.70 11.46
N ILE A 221 11.03 -34.36 12.69
CA ILE A 221 10.53 -33.19 13.41
C ILE A 221 10.86 -31.91 12.64
N GLU A 222 12.10 -31.73 12.21
CA GLU A 222 12.53 -30.56 11.45
C GLU A 222 11.75 -30.42 10.14
N ARG A 223 11.51 -31.53 9.43
CA ARG A 223 10.66 -31.54 8.22
C ARG A 223 9.23 -31.12 8.55
N LYS A 224 8.66 -31.58 9.66
CA LYS A 224 7.30 -31.24 10.09
C LYS A 224 7.21 -29.76 10.47
N ILE A 225 8.16 -29.24 11.24
CA ILE A 225 8.26 -27.83 11.61
C ILE A 225 8.37 -26.97 10.35
N LYS A 226 9.29 -27.32 9.44
CA LYS A 226 9.47 -26.60 8.18
C LYS A 226 8.19 -26.58 7.34
N HIS A 227 7.54 -27.73 7.18
CA HIS A 227 6.28 -27.84 6.44
C HIS A 227 5.17 -26.97 7.06
N ASN A 228 5.13 -26.87 8.39
CA ASN A 228 4.17 -26.02 9.11
C ASN A 228 4.48 -24.54 8.94
N VAL A 229 5.76 -24.14 8.93
CA VAL A 229 6.19 -22.78 8.63
C VAL A 229 5.81 -22.40 7.20
N ASP A 230 6.09 -23.27 6.22
CA ASP A 230 5.76 -23.04 4.81
C ASP A 230 4.24 -22.88 4.61
N LYS A 231 3.43 -23.68 5.31
CA LYS A 231 1.96 -23.55 5.31
C LYS A 231 1.50 -22.21 5.88
N ARG A 232 2.05 -21.78 7.01
CA ARG A 232 1.71 -20.48 7.61
C ARG A 232 2.11 -19.33 6.69
N GLN A 233 3.29 -19.41 6.08
CA GLN A 233 3.80 -18.41 5.14
C GLN A 233 2.98 -18.31 3.85
N SER A 234 2.34 -19.40 3.43
CA SER A 234 1.46 -19.40 2.25
C SER A 234 0.28 -18.41 2.36
N TRP A 235 -0.12 -18.03 3.58
CA TRP A 235 -1.21 -17.09 3.82
C TRP A 235 -0.84 -15.64 3.48
N PRO A 236 0.21 -15.02 4.06
CA PRO A 236 0.75 -13.74 3.58
C PRO A 236 1.10 -13.75 2.08
N ASP A 237 1.68 -14.84 1.57
CA ASP A 237 2.09 -14.97 0.17
C ASP A 237 0.91 -14.89 -0.80
N PHE A 238 -0.24 -15.45 -0.43
CA PHE A 238 -1.47 -15.33 -1.21
C PHE A 238 -1.87 -13.86 -1.41
N TRP A 239 -1.86 -13.05 -0.34
CA TRP A 239 -2.26 -11.65 -0.44
C TRP A 239 -1.25 -10.79 -1.19
N ILE A 240 0.04 -11.09 -1.10
CA ILE A 240 1.07 -10.45 -1.92
C ILE A 240 0.83 -10.73 -3.42
N ARG A 241 0.49 -11.98 -3.78
CA ARG A 241 0.12 -12.32 -5.16
C ARG A 241 -1.13 -11.57 -5.63
N VAL A 242 -2.16 -11.50 -4.78
CA VAL A 242 -3.37 -10.74 -5.09
C VAL A 242 -3.03 -9.26 -5.32
N LEU A 243 -2.22 -8.64 -4.46
CA LEU A 243 -1.77 -7.25 -4.60
C LEU A 243 -1.03 -6.99 -5.92
N ASN A 244 -0.07 -7.84 -6.25
CA ASN A 244 0.72 -7.73 -7.49
C ASN A 244 -0.14 -7.91 -8.75
N ASN A 245 -1.17 -8.76 -8.70
CA ASN A 245 -2.05 -9.04 -9.83
C ASN A 245 -3.28 -8.12 -9.91
N ALA A 246 -3.65 -7.44 -8.82
CA ALA A 246 -4.82 -6.59 -8.78
C ALA A 246 -4.64 -5.35 -9.68
N PRO A 247 -5.61 -5.01 -10.55
CA PRO A 247 -5.61 -3.75 -11.30
C PRO A 247 -5.41 -2.56 -10.38
N GLY A 248 -4.60 -1.58 -10.78
CA GLY A 248 -4.30 -0.40 -9.95
C GLY A 248 -3.45 -0.67 -8.70
N GLY A 249 -3.25 -1.94 -8.32
CA GLY A 249 -2.47 -2.32 -7.15
C GLY A 249 -0.97 -2.06 -7.27
N PRO A 250 -0.23 -2.12 -6.15
CA PRO A 250 1.20 -1.86 -6.13
C PRO A 250 1.98 -2.95 -6.87
N THR A 251 3.20 -2.62 -7.31
CA THR A 251 4.19 -3.60 -7.76
C THR A 251 5.22 -3.78 -6.65
N LEU A 252 5.19 -4.94 -6.00
CA LEU A 252 6.03 -5.26 -4.85
C LEU A 252 7.29 -6.00 -5.32
N PHE A 253 8.43 -5.73 -4.68
CA PHE A 253 9.62 -6.58 -4.71
C PHE A 253 9.30 -7.86 -3.96
N TYR A 254 8.98 -8.91 -4.69
CA TYR A 254 8.62 -10.19 -4.12
C TYR A 254 9.30 -11.32 -4.92
N PRO A 255 10.43 -11.85 -4.42
CA PRO A 255 11.21 -12.82 -5.18
C PRO A 255 10.38 -14.09 -5.43
N PRO A 256 10.45 -14.68 -6.64
CA PRO A 256 9.92 -16.01 -6.85
C PRO A 256 10.61 -17.01 -5.90
N LEU A 257 9.87 -18.03 -5.43
CA LEU A 257 10.38 -19.08 -4.53
C LEU A 257 11.65 -19.78 -5.05
N SER A 258 11.90 -19.73 -6.36
CA SER A 258 13.07 -20.31 -7.04
C SER A 258 14.23 -19.32 -7.29
N SER A 259 14.13 -18.07 -6.82
CA SER A 259 15.13 -17.04 -7.12
C SER A 259 16.31 -17.09 -6.14
N ASN A 260 17.55 -16.96 -6.63
CA ASN A 260 18.75 -16.88 -5.78
C ASN A 260 18.83 -15.58 -4.93
N VAL A 261 17.80 -14.72 -5.03
CA VAL A 261 17.71 -13.41 -4.37
C VAL A 261 17.05 -13.48 -2.99
N HIS A 262 16.95 -14.69 -2.40
CA HIS A 262 16.42 -14.95 -1.04
C HIS A 262 17.14 -14.22 0.10
N PHE A 263 18.24 -13.51 -0.17
CA PHE A 263 19.04 -12.77 0.81
C PHE A 263 18.64 -11.30 1.00
N LEU A 264 17.66 -10.79 0.23
CA LEU A 264 17.20 -9.41 0.44
C LEU A 264 16.45 -9.33 1.78
N ASP A 265 17.04 -8.69 2.78
CA ASP A 265 16.30 -8.29 3.98
C ASP A 265 15.33 -7.16 3.62
N LEU A 266 14.11 -7.55 3.23
CA LEU A 266 13.02 -6.62 2.94
C LEU A 266 12.44 -5.99 4.22
N ASN A 267 12.94 -6.32 5.41
CA ASN A 267 12.40 -5.84 6.69
C ASN A 267 13.08 -4.56 7.21
N THR A 268 14.24 -4.17 6.68
CA THR A 268 14.99 -2.99 7.13
C THR A 268 14.68 -1.74 6.30
N VAL A 269 13.38 -1.39 6.21
CA VAL A 269 12.95 -0.12 5.59
C VAL A 269 12.78 0.95 6.68
N PRO A 270 13.43 2.11 6.57
CA PRO A 270 13.25 3.23 7.50
C PRO A 270 11.80 3.69 7.53
N THR A 271 11.34 4.16 8.70
CA THR A 271 9.97 4.64 8.90
C THR A 271 9.55 5.71 7.90
N TYR A 272 10.48 6.60 7.52
CA TYR A 272 10.23 7.68 6.58
C TYR A 272 11.16 7.62 5.38
N LEU A 273 10.58 7.77 4.20
CA LEU A 273 11.31 7.97 2.95
C LEU A 273 10.87 9.29 2.31
N PHE A 274 11.79 9.89 1.57
CA PHE A 274 11.62 11.21 0.97
C PHE A 274 11.92 11.14 -0.53
N ARG A 275 11.21 11.96 -1.29
CA ARG A 275 11.45 12.13 -2.73
C ARG A 275 11.25 13.58 -3.10
N THR A 276 12.30 14.18 -3.64
CA THR A 276 12.19 15.51 -4.23
C THR A 276 11.73 15.38 -5.67
N PHE A 277 10.70 16.11 -6.09
CA PHE A 277 10.25 16.16 -7.49
C PHE A 277 9.89 17.60 -7.95
N ASP A 278 9.82 17.79 -9.27
CA ASP A 278 9.38 19.00 -9.95
C ASP A 278 8.85 18.62 -11.34
N LYS A 279 8.40 19.59 -12.14
CA LYS A 279 7.84 19.34 -13.49
C LYS A 279 8.79 18.64 -14.49
N ALA A 280 10.09 18.61 -14.24
CA ALA A 280 11.05 17.89 -15.08
C ALA A 280 11.41 16.51 -14.52
N SER A 281 10.90 16.16 -13.35
CA SER A 281 11.04 14.82 -12.80
C SER A 281 10.25 13.84 -13.65
N ARG A 282 10.86 12.70 -13.95
CA ARG A 282 10.22 11.64 -14.74
C ARG A 282 9.13 10.95 -13.95
N GLY A 283 8.21 10.33 -14.68
CA GLY A 283 7.07 9.66 -14.07
C GLY A 283 6.00 10.65 -13.62
N ARG A 284 4.98 10.13 -12.93
CA ARG A 284 3.88 10.92 -12.39
C ARG A 284 4.24 11.22 -10.94
N ASN A 285 4.20 12.47 -10.53
CA ASN A 285 4.51 12.87 -9.16
C ASN A 285 3.46 13.90 -8.74
N GLU A 286 2.45 13.46 -8.00
CA GLU A 286 1.29 14.24 -7.57
C GLU A 286 1.12 14.17 -6.05
N GLU A 287 0.07 14.81 -5.53
CA GLU A 287 -0.23 14.82 -4.09
C GLU A 287 -0.61 13.43 -3.55
N SER A 288 -1.22 12.59 -4.38
CA SER A 288 -1.75 11.28 -3.98
C SER A 288 -1.08 10.08 -4.67
N VAL A 289 -0.25 10.31 -5.69
CA VAL A 289 0.37 9.22 -6.46
C VAL A 289 1.76 9.58 -6.94
N THR A 290 2.67 8.62 -6.82
CA THR A 290 3.98 8.64 -7.45
C THR A 290 4.10 7.42 -8.35
N ALA A 291 4.41 7.61 -9.62
CA ALA A 291 4.52 6.52 -10.59
C ALA A 291 5.78 6.66 -11.45
N SER A 292 6.38 5.52 -11.79
CA SER A 292 7.50 5.45 -12.71
C SER A 292 7.15 5.94 -14.12
N ALA A 293 8.16 6.23 -14.93
CA ALA A 293 7.94 6.62 -16.32
C ALA A 293 7.29 5.49 -17.14
N ALA A 294 7.61 4.22 -16.84
CA ALA A 294 6.92 3.06 -17.43
C ALA A 294 5.41 3.07 -17.20
N SER A 295 4.95 3.56 -16.04
CA SER A 295 3.53 3.59 -15.67
C SER A 295 2.71 4.65 -16.42
N ILE A 296 3.37 5.64 -17.04
CA ILE A 296 2.71 6.65 -17.89
C ILE A 296 2.56 6.14 -19.33
N VAL A 297 3.50 5.34 -19.81
CA VAL A 297 3.49 4.83 -21.19
C VAL A 297 2.46 3.69 -21.28
N LYS A 298 1.63 3.70 -22.33
CA LYS A 298 0.43 2.82 -22.49
C LYS A 298 0.66 1.31 -22.36
N SER A 299 1.90 0.80 -22.31
CA SER A 299 2.16 -0.61 -22.05
C SER A 299 2.18 -0.89 -20.53
N GLN A 300 1.00 -1.16 -19.96
CA GLN A 300 0.84 -1.53 -18.54
C GLN A 300 1.74 -2.71 -18.11
N VAL A 301 2.06 -3.63 -19.04
CA VAL A 301 2.87 -4.83 -18.78
C VAL A 301 4.25 -4.50 -18.22
N ASP A 302 4.99 -3.58 -18.84
CA ASP A 302 6.35 -3.23 -18.41
C ASP A 302 6.35 -2.44 -17.08
N SER A 303 5.24 -1.75 -16.76
CA SER A 303 5.12 -0.97 -15.52
C SER A 303 4.92 -1.81 -14.25
N ARG A 304 4.38 -3.03 -14.41
CA ARG A 304 3.99 -3.92 -13.30
C ARG A 304 4.87 -5.17 -13.17
N THR A 305 5.98 -5.22 -13.92
CA THR A 305 6.91 -6.35 -13.87
C THR A 305 7.89 -6.14 -12.72
N ASP A 306 7.87 -7.01 -11.71
CA ASP A 306 8.85 -6.98 -10.63
C ASP A 306 10.26 -7.29 -11.16
N ILE A 307 11.24 -6.41 -10.90
CA ILE A 307 12.65 -6.59 -11.27
C ILE A 307 13.20 -7.95 -10.81
N LEU A 308 12.72 -8.48 -9.67
CA LEU A 308 13.18 -9.77 -9.13
C LEU A 308 12.69 -10.98 -9.94
N THR A 309 11.73 -10.78 -10.84
CA THR A 309 11.23 -11.80 -11.78
C THR A 309 11.93 -11.76 -13.14
N LEU A 310 12.73 -10.71 -13.39
CA LEU A 310 13.49 -10.57 -14.63
C LEU A 310 14.71 -11.50 -14.63
N ASP A 311 15.17 -11.81 -15.84
CA ASP A 311 16.50 -12.38 -16.07
C ASP A 311 17.59 -11.47 -15.45
N MET A 312 18.64 -12.08 -14.90
CA MET A 312 19.70 -11.39 -14.15
C MET A 312 20.36 -10.27 -14.98
N GLU A 313 20.63 -10.49 -16.27
CA GLU A 313 21.24 -9.47 -17.12
C GLU A 313 20.27 -8.30 -17.37
N LYS A 314 18.99 -8.61 -17.59
CA LYS A 314 17.95 -7.60 -17.78
C LYS A 314 17.74 -6.75 -16.52
N ALA A 315 17.68 -7.40 -15.36
CA ALA A 315 17.55 -6.73 -14.06
C ALA A 315 18.77 -5.82 -13.79
N THR A 316 19.98 -6.35 -13.99
CA THR A 316 21.25 -5.61 -13.83
C THR A 316 21.28 -4.37 -14.72
N ASN A 317 20.92 -4.51 -16.00
CA ASN A 317 20.90 -3.41 -16.95
C ASN A 317 19.82 -2.36 -16.59
N LEU A 318 18.65 -2.81 -16.13
CA LEU A 318 17.57 -1.92 -15.69
C LEU A 318 18.02 -1.08 -14.48
N LEU A 319 18.63 -1.72 -13.48
CA LEU A 319 19.18 -1.06 -12.30
C LEU A 319 20.29 -0.07 -12.66
N PHE A 320 21.23 -0.48 -13.51
CA PHE A 320 22.31 0.38 -14.02
C PHE A 320 21.78 1.64 -14.71
N LYS A 321 20.85 1.47 -15.66
CA LYS A 321 20.25 2.59 -16.41
C LYS A 321 19.53 3.57 -15.49
N HIS A 322 18.80 3.04 -14.50
CA HIS A 322 18.10 3.84 -13.49
C HIS A 322 19.07 4.68 -12.65
N LEU A 323 20.08 4.04 -12.05
CA LEU A 323 21.03 4.68 -11.13
C LEU A 323 21.99 5.66 -11.83
N LYS A 324 22.42 5.35 -13.06
CA LYS A 324 23.29 6.27 -13.83
C LYS A 324 22.53 7.48 -14.35
N GLY A 325 21.20 7.44 -14.38
CA GLY A 325 20.37 8.49 -14.94
C GLY A 325 20.43 8.59 -16.48
N ILE A 326 20.90 7.54 -17.19
CA ILE A 326 20.97 7.51 -18.68
C ILE A 326 19.59 7.27 -19.32
N VAL A 327 18.52 7.82 -18.77
CA VAL A 327 17.21 7.69 -19.41
C VAL A 327 17.04 8.74 -20.53
N PHE A 328 18.11 9.42 -20.98
CA PHE A 328 18.11 10.32 -22.15
C PHE A 328 18.12 9.60 -23.50
N SER A 329 18.07 8.26 -23.51
CA SER A 329 17.95 7.46 -24.74
C SER A 329 16.48 7.07 -24.98
N GLU A 330 16.10 6.95 -26.26
CA GLU A 330 14.79 6.57 -26.81
C GLU A 330 14.29 5.16 -26.39
N GLU A 331 15.02 4.46 -25.52
CA GLU A 331 14.64 3.15 -25.01
C GLU A 331 13.56 3.21 -23.92
N LYS A 332 12.82 2.10 -23.80
CA LYS A 332 11.69 1.93 -22.89
C LYS A 332 12.03 2.41 -21.46
N PRO A 333 11.21 3.30 -20.87
CA PRO A 333 11.44 3.77 -19.51
C PRO A 333 11.37 2.62 -18.51
N GLY A 334 12.27 2.62 -17.53
CA GLY A 334 12.24 1.67 -16.41
C GLY A 334 11.04 1.90 -15.49
N ASN A 335 10.67 0.85 -14.75
CA ASN A 335 9.56 0.89 -13.79
C ASN A 335 9.97 1.31 -12.38
N LEU A 336 11.25 1.68 -12.15
CA LEU A 336 11.75 2.07 -10.84
C LEU A 336 11.52 3.55 -10.52
N VAL A 337 11.41 3.85 -9.22
CA VAL A 337 11.29 5.19 -8.65
C VAL A 337 12.22 5.30 -7.45
N SER A 338 13.10 6.31 -7.46
CA SER A 338 14.02 6.57 -6.35
C SER A 338 13.38 7.34 -5.20
N TRP A 339 13.74 6.91 -4.00
CA TRP A 339 13.46 7.50 -2.69
C TRP A 339 14.76 7.62 -1.90
N THR A 340 14.79 8.45 -0.87
CA THR A 340 15.93 8.57 0.04
C THR A 340 15.44 8.51 1.49
N SER A 341 16.17 7.86 2.37
CA SER A 341 15.96 7.92 3.82
C SER A 341 16.57 9.18 4.46
N SER A 342 17.34 9.97 3.69
CA SER A 342 18.01 11.17 4.17
C SER A 342 17.22 12.43 3.81
N LEU A 343 16.47 12.97 4.78
CA LEU A 343 15.77 14.26 4.59
C LEU A 343 16.76 15.39 4.24
N LEU A 344 17.95 15.38 4.84
CA LEU A 344 19.03 16.30 4.49
C LEU A 344 19.36 16.24 2.99
N PHE A 345 19.50 15.04 2.44
CA PHE A 345 19.77 14.86 1.02
C PHE A 345 18.58 15.35 0.17
N ALA A 346 17.35 15.01 0.54
CA ALA A 346 16.16 15.46 -0.19
C ALA A 346 16.06 17.01 -0.25
N ILE A 347 16.33 17.69 0.87
CA ILE A 347 16.34 19.15 0.97
C ILE A 347 17.47 19.74 0.11
N GLN A 348 18.69 19.24 0.24
CA GLN A 348 19.83 19.75 -0.52
C GLN A 348 19.65 19.51 -2.04
N TYR A 349 19.08 18.37 -2.42
CA TYR A 349 18.74 18.07 -3.81
C TYR A 349 17.67 19.02 -4.34
N ALA A 350 16.71 19.45 -3.51
CA ALA A 350 15.73 20.47 -3.86
C ALA A 350 16.39 21.82 -4.20
N PHE A 351 17.36 22.26 -3.39
CA PHE A 351 18.13 23.48 -3.67
C PHE A 351 18.93 23.38 -4.96
N TRP A 352 19.61 22.26 -5.18
CA TRP A 352 20.34 22.03 -6.43
C TRP A 352 19.42 22.07 -7.66
N ARG A 353 18.24 21.42 -7.59
CA ARG A 353 17.26 21.45 -8.70
C ARG A 353 16.70 22.85 -8.96
N ARG A 354 16.53 23.66 -7.91
CA ARG A 354 16.16 25.08 -8.03
C ARG A 354 17.14 25.83 -8.92
N ARG A 355 18.44 25.65 -8.65
CA ARG A 355 19.52 26.29 -9.39
C ARG A 355 19.59 25.78 -10.83
N VAL A 356 19.71 24.47 -11.04
CA VAL A 356 19.91 23.87 -12.37
C VAL A 356 18.69 24.07 -13.26
N GLY A 357 17.48 23.94 -12.70
CA GLY A 357 16.25 24.15 -13.44
C GLY A 357 15.83 25.61 -13.59
N ARG A 358 16.52 26.56 -12.92
CA ARG A 358 16.10 27.97 -12.76
C ARG A 358 14.62 28.09 -12.37
N ARG A 359 14.21 27.31 -11.37
CA ARG A 359 12.81 27.19 -10.93
C ARG A 359 12.55 28.01 -9.66
N SER A 360 11.29 28.36 -9.42
CA SER A 360 10.88 28.90 -8.13
C SER A 360 10.96 27.83 -7.05
N SER A 361 11.24 28.21 -5.80
CA SER A 361 11.12 27.31 -4.64
C SER A 361 9.70 26.75 -4.49
N SER A 362 8.68 27.44 -5.02
CA SER A 362 7.29 26.97 -5.01
C SER A 362 7.02 25.84 -6.02
N ASP A 363 7.89 25.64 -7.01
CA ASP A 363 7.73 24.65 -8.08
C ASP A 363 8.49 23.34 -7.82
N ILE A 364 9.15 23.24 -6.66
CA ILE A 364 9.93 22.09 -6.25
C ILE A 364 9.31 21.53 -5.00
N TYR A 365 9.02 20.24 -5.01
CA TYR A 365 8.27 19.58 -3.98
C TYR A 365 9.10 18.49 -3.33
N ILE A 366 8.84 18.26 -2.04
CA ILE A 366 9.32 17.11 -1.30
C ILE A 366 8.08 16.31 -0.91
N CYS A 367 8.05 15.05 -1.32
CA CYS A 367 7.11 14.05 -0.82
C CYS A 367 7.82 13.27 0.29
N ALA A 368 7.16 13.15 1.44
CA ALA A 368 7.56 12.26 2.52
C ALA A 368 6.48 11.19 2.68
N VAL A 369 6.87 9.93 2.86
CA VAL A 369 5.95 8.80 3.08
C VAL A 369 6.26 8.09 4.40
N ASP A 370 5.23 7.58 5.07
CA ASP A 370 5.37 6.67 6.23
C ASP A 370 5.33 5.23 5.73
N THR A 371 6.49 4.57 5.69
CA THR A 371 6.66 3.24 5.06
C THR A 371 5.90 2.13 5.79
N ARG A 372 5.53 2.34 7.07
CA ARG A 372 4.70 1.40 7.85
C ARG A 372 3.27 1.29 7.31
N LYS A 373 2.83 2.26 6.51
CA LYS A 373 1.50 2.29 5.89
C LYS A 373 1.46 1.62 4.51
N PHE A 374 2.54 0.94 4.12
CA PHE A 374 2.67 0.24 2.84
C PHE A 374 2.92 -1.25 3.08
N PRO A 375 2.50 -2.13 2.15
CA PRO A 375 2.82 -3.55 2.22
C PRO A 375 4.34 -3.78 2.18
N LYS A 376 4.80 -4.88 2.78
CA LYS A 376 6.21 -5.27 2.68
C LYS A 376 6.58 -5.53 1.22
N GLY A 377 7.82 -5.21 0.87
CA GLY A 377 8.26 -5.26 -0.52
C GLY A 377 7.81 -4.05 -1.35
N GLN A 378 7.15 -3.03 -0.78
CA GLN A 378 6.89 -1.79 -1.53
C GLN A 378 8.18 -1.01 -1.83
N PHE A 379 9.14 -1.09 -0.93
CA PHE A 379 10.44 -0.44 -1.02
C PHE A 379 11.56 -1.44 -0.80
N VAL A 380 12.68 -1.25 -1.48
CA VAL A 380 13.92 -2.01 -1.26
C VAL A 380 15.11 -1.06 -1.29
N GLN A 381 16.12 -1.32 -0.47
CA GLN A 381 17.35 -0.55 -0.47
C GLN A 381 18.12 -0.80 -1.78
N ASP A 382 18.69 0.25 -2.37
CA ASP A 382 19.44 0.11 -3.62
C ASP A 382 20.67 -0.78 -3.47
N THR A 383 21.40 -0.69 -2.37
CA THR A 383 22.58 -1.52 -2.06
C THR A 383 22.24 -3.00 -1.97
N ALA A 384 21.05 -3.35 -1.48
CA ALA A 384 20.60 -4.73 -1.42
C ALA A 384 20.45 -5.31 -2.84
N LEU A 385 19.85 -4.54 -3.76
CA LEU A 385 19.76 -4.93 -5.17
C LEU A 385 21.13 -4.91 -5.87
N LEU A 386 21.97 -3.90 -5.61
CA LEU A 386 23.33 -3.82 -6.16
C LEU A 386 24.17 -5.04 -5.78
N ASN A 387 24.10 -5.47 -4.51
CA ASN A 387 24.76 -6.68 -4.04
C ASN A 387 24.20 -7.93 -4.73
N ALA A 388 22.87 -8.05 -4.84
CA ALA A 388 22.22 -9.20 -5.48
C ALA A 388 22.61 -9.38 -6.95
N TYR A 389 22.89 -8.28 -7.67
CA TYR A 389 23.25 -8.28 -9.09
C TYR A 389 24.75 -8.02 -9.36
N HIS A 390 25.59 -7.97 -8.32
CA HIS A 390 27.00 -7.59 -8.45
C HIS A 390 27.80 -8.55 -9.34
N ASP A 391 27.61 -9.85 -9.16
CA ASP A 391 28.32 -10.87 -9.94
C ASP A 391 27.96 -10.79 -11.43
N THR A 392 26.69 -10.52 -11.74
CA THR A 392 26.25 -10.28 -13.11
C THR A 392 26.82 -8.97 -13.66
N ALA A 393 26.86 -7.90 -12.86
CA ALA A 393 27.48 -6.63 -13.26
C ALA A 393 28.96 -6.81 -13.64
N LYS A 394 29.72 -7.60 -12.87
CA LYS A 394 31.12 -7.96 -13.19
C LYS A 394 31.24 -8.73 -14.51
N GLN A 395 30.36 -9.70 -14.75
CA GLN A 395 30.35 -10.45 -16.01
C GLN A 395 30.04 -9.55 -17.21
N MET A 396 29.22 -8.53 -17.02
CA MET A 396 28.88 -7.55 -18.06
C MET A 396 29.97 -6.48 -18.28
N GLY A 397 30.85 -6.26 -17.30
CA GLY A 397 32.00 -5.34 -17.39
C GLY A 397 31.64 -3.84 -17.39
N ASP A 398 32.62 -3.01 -17.76
CA ASP A 398 32.49 -1.55 -17.89
C ASP A 398 31.45 -1.17 -18.98
N PRO A 399 30.50 -0.24 -18.74
CA PRO A 399 30.37 0.69 -17.60
C PRO A 399 29.54 0.25 -16.41
N ILE A 400 29.05 -0.99 -16.39
CA ILE A 400 28.10 -1.46 -15.40
C ILE A 400 28.82 -1.77 -14.08
N GLU A 401 29.88 -2.57 -14.14
CA GLU A 401 30.72 -2.93 -13.00
C GLU A 401 31.20 -1.70 -12.22
N ASN A 402 31.78 -0.72 -12.92
CA ASN A 402 32.31 0.50 -12.31
C ASN A 402 31.25 1.32 -11.54
N LEU A 403 29.99 1.35 -12.01
CA LEU A 403 28.92 2.03 -11.30
C LEU A 403 28.57 1.30 -10.00
N PHE A 404 28.47 -0.03 -10.06
CA PHE A 404 28.15 -0.85 -8.91
C PHE A 404 29.24 -0.74 -7.84
N ASP A 405 30.50 -0.88 -8.24
CA ASP A 405 31.66 -0.73 -7.34
C ASP A 405 31.72 0.66 -6.72
N PHE A 406 31.44 1.72 -7.50
CA PHE A 406 31.37 3.08 -6.95
C PHE A 406 30.27 3.22 -5.89
N ARG A 407 29.07 2.68 -6.15
CA ARG A 407 27.93 2.81 -5.24
C ARG A 407 28.07 1.97 -3.98
N LEU A 408 28.71 0.81 -4.07
CA LEU A 408 28.95 -0.10 -2.95
C LEU A 408 30.22 0.28 -2.15
N GLY A 409 31.24 0.83 -2.80
CA GLY A 409 32.55 1.07 -2.20
C GLY A 409 32.75 2.45 -1.55
N TYR A 410 31.93 3.46 -1.90
CA TYR A 410 32.13 4.84 -1.42
C TYR A 410 30.99 5.32 -0.50
N GLU A 411 31.07 4.94 0.78
CA GLU A 411 30.07 5.27 1.81
C GLU A 411 29.80 6.78 1.97
N ASP A 412 30.81 7.64 1.74
CA ASP A 412 30.67 9.10 1.80
C ASP A 412 29.59 9.65 0.86
N TYR A 413 29.32 8.94 -0.25
CA TYR A 413 28.30 9.29 -1.23
C TYR A 413 26.99 8.52 -1.04
N TYR A 414 26.90 7.71 0.01
CA TYR A 414 25.68 6.99 0.33
C TYR A 414 24.60 7.97 0.79
N ASN A 415 23.55 8.05 -0.02
CA ASN A 415 22.43 8.97 0.16
C ASN A 415 21.20 8.28 0.74
N GLY A 416 21.33 7.03 1.20
CA GLY A 416 20.20 6.28 1.73
C GLY A 416 19.15 5.96 0.67
N GLU A 417 19.55 5.53 -0.54
CA GLU A 417 18.61 5.37 -1.64
C GLU A 417 17.77 4.09 -1.49
N TYR A 418 16.47 4.23 -1.72
CA TYR A 418 15.50 3.14 -1.77
C TYR A 418 14.75 3.23 -3.10
N LEU A 419 14.28 2.09 -3.59
CA LEU A 419 13.57 1.98 -4.85
C LEU A 419 12.16 1.47 -4.58
N SER A 420 11.17 2.02 -5.29
CA SER A 420 9.83 1.44 -5.46
C SER A 420 9.60 1.11 -6.95
N GLN A 421 8.59 0.28 -7.25
CA GLN A 421 8.26 -0.11 -8.63
C GLN A 421 6.87 0.38 -9.04
N GLY A 422 6.70 0.63 -10.34
CA GLY A 422 5.41 0.92 -10.94
C GLY A 422 4.78 2.21 -10.42
N ALA A 423 3.47 2.15 -10.17
CA ALA A 423 2.70 3.22 -9.55
C ALA A 423 2.46 2.90 -8.06
N MET A 424 2.64 3.91 -7.22
CA MET A 424 2.45 3.84 -5.78
C MET A 424 1.48 4.94 -5.34
N ASN A 425 0.31 4.52 -4.87
CA ASN A 425 -0.66 5.42 -4.26
C ASN A 425 -0.19 5.78 -2.85
N HIS A 426 -0.14 7.07 -2.53
CA HIS A 426 0.25 7.56 -1.21
C HIS A 426 -0.73 8.59 -0.64
N ALA A 427 -1.97 8.63 -1.16
CA ALA A 427 -3.06 9.36 -0.54
C ALA A 427 -3.17 8.97 0.94
N ASP A 428 -3.30 9.97 1.81
CA ASP A 428 -3.41 9.83 3.27
C ASP A 428 -2.23 9.13 3.99
N ARG A 429 -1.18 8.78 3.25
CA ARG A 429 0.03 8.10 3.73
C ARG A 429 1.31 8.92 3.54
N SER A 430 1.16 10.15 3.07
CA SER A 430 2.26 11.03 2.72
C SER A 430 2.01 12.48 3.12
N CYS A 431 3.07 13.28 3.14
CA CYS A 431 3.02 14.73 3.14
C CYS A 431 3.76 15.24 1.91
N VAL A 432 3.09 16.08 1.10
CA VAL A 432 3.69 16.74 -0.06
C VAL A 432 3.67 18.25 0.16
N PHE A 433 4.82 18.89 0.04
CA PHE A 433 4.95 20.34 0.23
C PHE A 433 6.06 20.91 -0.63
N SER A 434 5.95 22.20 -0.96
CA SER A 434 6.98 22.88 -1.74
C SER A 434 8.20 23.25 -0.88
N LEU A 435 9.37 23.39 -1.52
CA LEU A 435 10.58 23.91 -0.89
C LEU A 435 10.35 25.31 -0.33
N GLY A 436 9.54 26.13 -1.01
CA GLY A 436 9.13 27.45 -0.51
C GLY A 436 8.38 27.37 0.81
N LYS A 437 7.44 26.42 0.96
CA LYS A 437 6.71 26.19 2.20
C LYS A 437 7.64 25.72 3.32
N LEU A 438 8.60 24.85 3.02
CA LEU A 438 9.60 24.39 3.99
C LEU A 438 10.50 25.55 4.50
N ILE A 439 10.93 26.43 3.59
CA ILE A 439 11.70 27.64 3.94
C ILE A 439 10.86 28.55 4.86
N GLN A 440 9.63 28.84 4.47
CA GLN A 440 8.71 29.68 5.25
C GLN A 440 8.42 29.11 6.64
N ALA A 441 8.41 27.77 6.78
CA ALA A 441 8.19 27.10 8.04
C ALA A 441 9.36 27.22 9.04
N GLY A 442 10.54 27.67 8.59
CA GLY A 442 11.70 27.93 9.46
C GLY A 442 12.97 27.17 9.12
N LEU A 443 13.10 26.57 7.92
CA LEU A 443 14.30 25.79 7.56
C LEU A 443 15.61 26.57 7.75
N PHE A 444 15.68 27.81 7.26
CA PHE A 444 16.89 28.63 7.37
C PHE A 444 17.14 29.15 8.78
N GLU A 445 16.09 29.25 9.60
CA GLU A 445 16.26 29.58 11.01
C GLU A 445 16.91 28.41 11.76
N LEU A 446 16.54 27.18 11.44
CA LEU A 446 17.10 25.98 12.05
C LEU A 446 18.49 25.62 11.51
N TYR A 447 18.69 25.84 10.20
CA TYR A 447 19.89 25.48 9.45
C TYR A 447 20.25 26.59 8.44
N PRO A 448 20.87 27.70 8.92
CA PRO A 448 21.28 28.80 8.05
C PRO A 448 22.31 28.37 7.00
N GLU A 449 23.01 27.25 7.22
CA GLU A 449 23.99 26.70 6.29
C GLU A 449 23.36 26.33 4.92
N PHE A 450 22.04 26.13 4.82
CA PHE A 450 21.39 25.94 3.52
C PHE A 450 21.31 27.23 2.68
N GLU A 451 21.46 28.40 3.28
CA GLU A 451 21.43 29.71 2.58
C GLU A 451 22.82 30.18 2.14
N GLU A 452 23.89 29.44 2.47
CA GLU A 452 25.25 29.82 2.11
C GLU A 452 25.43 30.01 0.59
N PRO A 453 26.06 31.12 0.14
CA PRO A 453 26.28 31.38 -1.28
C PRO A 453 27.03 30.25 -1.98
N GLY A 454 26.43 29.72 -3.06
CA GLY A 454 27.01 28.63 -3.84
C GLY A 454 26.82 27.24 -3.24
N GLY A 455 26.17 27.11 -2.07
CA GLY A 455 25.80 25.82 -1.49
C GLY A 455 24.82 25.01 -2.35
N ASP A 456 24.16 25.63 -3.32
CA ASP A 456 23.24 24.99 -4.27
C ASP A 456 23.90 24.50 -5.59
N LYS A 457 25.23 24.64 -5.72
CA LYS A 457 25.98 24.22 -6.94
C LYS A 457 26.07 22.71 -7.10
N GLU A 458 26.27 22.02 -5.99
CA GLU A 458 26.45 20.57 -5.93
C GLU A 458 25.50 20.02 -4.86
N TRP A 459 24.98 18.82 -5.06
CA TRP A 459 24.09 18.22 -4.05
C TRP A 459 24.82 17.18 -3.20
N ALA A 460 25.46 16.18 -3.81
CA ALA A 460 26.09 15.09 -3.07
C ALA A 460 27.30 15.58 -2.24
N ASN A 461 28.22 16.31 -2.86
CA ASN A 461 29.35 16.92 -2.17
C ASN A 461 28.90 17.90 -1.07
N ARG A 462 27.86 18.69 -1.34
CA ARG A 462 27.33 19.60 -0.32
C ARG A 462 26.76 18.87 0.88
N VAL A 463 26.06 17.75 0.68
CA VAL A 463 25.58 16.91 1.79
C VAL A 463 26.76 16.38 2.61
N LYS A 464 27.84 15.94 1.96
CA LYS A 464 29.08 15.54 2.65
C LYS A 464 29.66 16.68 3.49
N ASP A 465 29.78 17.88 2.92
CA ASP A 465 30.27 19.07 3.63
C ASP A 465 29.39 19.43 4.83
N LEU A 466 28.05 19.38 4.68
CA LEU A 466 27.11 19.67 5.76
C LEU A 466 27.23 18.64 6.89
N ARG A 467 27.29 17.34 6.56
CA ARG A 467 27.52 16.26 7.55
C ARG A 467 28.82 16.48 8.32
N GLN A 468 29.89 16.87 7.64
CA GLN A 468 31.16 17.18 8.29
C GLN A 468 31.04 18.42 9.20
N LYS A 469 30.48 19.53 8.71
CA LYS A 469 30.25 20.75 9.52
C LYS A 469 29.42 20.49 10.77
N TRP A 470 28.43 19.60 10.67
CA TRP A 470 27.48 19.29 11.73
C TRP A 470 27.87 18.12 12.63
N SER A 471 29.02 17.49 12.37
CA SER A 471 29.57 16.42 13.21
C SER A 471 30.07 16.90 14.57
N VAL A 472 30.40 18.19 14.69
CA VAL A 472 30.85 18.81 15.94
C VAL A 472 29.66 18.96 16.89
N GLU A 473 29.80 18.43 18.09
CA GLU A 473 28.78 18.45 19.13
C GLU A 473 28.37 19.87 19.53
N ARG A 474 27.06 20.14 19.63
CA ARG A 474 26.49 21.42 20.04
C ARG A 474 25.29 21.26 20.96
N ALA A 475 25.07 22.21 21.86
CA ALA A 475 23.85 22.24 22.67
C ALA A 475 22.62 22.57 21.81
N THR A 476 21.49 21.94 22.13
CA THR A 476 20.19 22.25 21.51
C THR A 476 19.51 23.36 22.27
N THR A 477 19.06 24.39 21.57
CA THR A 477 18.31 25.49 22.18
C THR A 477 16.79 25.22 22.14
N ASP A 478 16.06 25.79 23.10
CA ASP A 478 14.58 25.75 23.09
C ASP A 478 14.01 26.34 21.80
N ARG A 479 14.68 27.34 21.22
CA ARG A 479 14.28 27.94 19.95
C ARG A 479 14.38 26.95 18.79
N GLU A 480 15.47 26.18 18.71
CA GLU A 480 15.61 25.14 17.68
C GLU A 480 14.52 24.06 17.81
N ILE A 481 14.16 23.67 19.03
CA ILE A 481 13.08 22.71 19.28
C ILE A 481 11.74 23.29 18.80
N GLN A 482 11.44 24.53 19.14
CA GLN A 482 10.22 25.21 18.71
C GLN A 482 10.12 25.31 17.19
N VAL A 483 11.23 25.69 16.52
CA VAL A 483 11.28 25.79 15.06
C VAL A 483 11.13 24.42 14.41
N ALA A 484 11.79 23.38 14.92
CA ALA A 484 11.65 22.02 14.39
C ALA A 484 10.20 21.50 14.50
N LEU A 485 9.54 21.73 15.65
CA LEU A 485 8.12 21.40 15.85
C LEU A 485 7.21 22.22 14.92
N GLN A 486 7.54 23.48 14.66
CA GLN A 486 6.81 24.31 13.70
C GLN A 486 6.94 23.78 12.27
N VAL A 487 8.15 23.41 11.85
CA VAL A 487 8.40 22.81 10.52
C VAL A 487 7.59 21.52 10.36
N GLU A 488 7.61 20.64 11.37
CA GLU A 488 6.80 19.42 11.38
C GLU A 488 5.31 19.72 11.23
N ARG A 489 4.75 20.62 12.05
CA ARG A 489 3.32 20.96 12.00
C ARG A 489 2.88 21.54 10.67
N ILE A 490 3.74 22.30 10.00
CA ILE A 490 3.39 22.98 8.74
C ILE A 490 3.56 22.04 7.53
N CYS A 491 4.63 21.25 7.51
CA CYS A 491 5.03 20.47 6.33
C CYS A 491 4.73 18.97 6.46
N PHE A 492 4.66 18.42 7.68
CA PHE A 492 4.58 16.98 7.96
C PHE A 492 3.40 16.62 8.87
N ASN A 493 2.30 17.35 8.75
CA ASN A 493 1.14 17.30 9.66
C ASN A 493 0.36 15.97 9.72
N ARG A 494 0.69 14.98 8.89
CA ARG A 494 0.04 13.65 8.87
C ARG A 494 0.86 12.56 9.58
N PHE A 495 2.05 12.89 10.08
CA PHE A 495 2.93 11.95 10.78
C PHE A 495 2.77 12.02 12.28
N ALA A 496 3.33 11.03 12.98
CA ALA A 496 3.27 11.00 14.44
C ALA A 496 3.96 12.25 15.02
N PRO A 497 3.37 12.88 16.06
CA PRO A 497 3.94 14.07 16.65
C PRO A 497 5.37 13.85 17.12
N CYS A 498 6.23 14.85 16.90
CA CYS A 498 7.65 14.90 17.26
C CYS A 498 8.59 14.02 16.43
N ASP A 499 8.10 13.12 15.58
CA ASP A 499 8.98 12.23 14.79
C ASP A 499 9.87 13.01 13.83
N ILE A 500 9.28 13.92 13.04
CA ILE A 500 10.04 14.68 12.05
C ILE A 500 10.84 15.80 12.70
N ALA A 501 10.34 16.41 13.79
CA ALA A 501 11.12 17.36 14.57
C ALA A 501 12.39 16.70 15.12
N SER A 502 12.29 15.46 15.62
CA SER A 502 13.45 14.69 16.07
C SER A 502 14.43 14.41 14.93
N LEU A 503 13.90 14.02 13.76
CA LEU A 503 14.70 13.77 12.56
C LEU A 503 15.41 15.04 12.06
N LEU A 504 14.73 16.18 12.04
CA LEU A 504 15.31 17.47 11.70
C LEU A 504 16.43 17.80 12.68
N LEU A 505 16.16 17.76 13.99
CA LEU A 505 17.15 18.06 15.01
C LEU A 505 18.39 17.14 14.90
N SER A 506 18.22 15.88 14.52
CA SER A 506 19.34 14.93 14.35
C SER A 506 20.31 15.25 13.21
N PHE A 507 20.07 16.28 12.39
CA PHE A 507 21.05 16.71 11.38
C PHE A 507 22.36 17.21 12.01
N LYS A 508 22.30 17.74 13.24
CA LYS A 508 23.46 18.17 14.01
C LYS A 508 23.76 17.17 15.11
N ASN A 509 25.04 16.92 15.35
CA ASN A 509 25.48 16.22 16.54
C ASN A 509 25.16 17.10 17.76
N ARG A 510 24.23 16.64 18.61
CA ARG A 510 23.66 17.41 19.70
C ARG A 510 24.04 16.79 21.04
N SER A 511 24.48 17.63 21.98
CA SER A 511 24.89 17.17 23.31
C SER A 511 23.69 16.69 24.12
N PHE A 512 23.78 15.48 24.67
CA PHE A 512 22.78 14.96 25.59
C PHE A 512 23.14 15.35 27.03
N THR A 513 22.54 16.42 27.55
CA THR A 513 22.60 16.73 28.98
C THR A 513 21.50 15.96 29.70
N ARG A 514 21.85 14.79 30.26
CA ARG A 514 20.98 14.10 31.21
C ARG A 514 20.81 15.03 32.41
N ARG A 515 19.60 15.56 32.63
CA ARG A 515 19.29 16.19 33.92
C ARG A 515 19.37 15.08 34.97
N ASP A 516 20.30 15.21 35.90
CA ASP A 516 20.31 14.38 37.10
C ASP A 516 18.97 14.60 37.83
N PRO A 517 18.24 13.55 38.23
CA PRO A 517 16.96 13.68 38.93
C PRO A 517 17.10 14.25 40.35
N THR A 518 18.34 14.51 40.80
CA THR A 518 18.67 14.97 42.14
C THR A 518 19.49 16.25 42.05
N GLY A 519 18.79 17.37 41.92
CA GLY A 519 19.40 18.71 41.89
C GLY A 519 18.39 19.73 42.39
N GLU A 520 18.10 19.64 43.70
CA GLU A 520 17.28 20.48 44.58
C GLU A 520 15.77 20.62 44.30
#